data_AF-T0HFD4-F1
#
_entry.id   AF-T0HFD4-F1
#
_cell.length_a   1.000
_cell.length_b   1.000
_cell.length_c   1.000
_cell.angle_alpha   90.00
_cell.angle_beta   90.00
_cell.angle_gamma   90.00
#
_symmetry.space_group_name_H-M   'P 1'
#
loop_
_entity.id
_entity.type
_entity.pdbx_description
1 polymer ?
#
loop_
_entity_poly.entity_id
_entity_poly.type
_entity_poly.pdbx_seq_one_letter_code
_entity_poly.pdbx_strand_id
1 'polypeptide(L)' 'MSAASFYNQNAIAERSAARQESLPKRRQQRERSAERWEEMARAAEETERRTAINEAQKRARELS' A
#
# COMPACT_ATOMS: atom_id res chain seq x y z
N MET A 1 3.06 -1.52 -12.75
CA MET A 1 2.26 -1.61 -11.51
C MET A 1 3.13 -1.06 -10.38
N SER A 2 2.67 -0.06 -9.62
CA SER A 2 3.43 0.51 -8.50
C SER A 2 3.41 -0.41 -7.28
N ALA A 3 4.34 -0.22 -6.34
CA ALA A 3 4.36 -1.00 -5.10
C ALA A 3 3.08 -0.76 -4.29
N ALA A 4 2.63 0.50 -4.24
CA ALA A 4 1.35 0.88 -3.66
C ALA A 4 0.16 0.13 -4.28
N SER A 5 0.10 0.09 -5.62
CA SER A 5 -0.95 -0.62 -6.35
C SER A 5 -0.96 -2.12 -6.05
N PHE A 6 0.22 -2.74 -5.97
CA PHE A 6 0.36 -4.15 -5.60
C PHE A 6 -0.17 -4.42 -4.18
N TYR A 7 0.22 -3.61 -3.19
CA TYR A 7 -0.24 -3.77 -1.82
C TYR A 7 -1.76 -3.54 -1.68
N ASN A 8 -2.30 -2.52 -2.37
CA ASN A 8 -3.74 -2.27 -2.39
C ASN A 8 -4.54 -3.46 -2.98
N GLN A 9 -4.04 -4.11 -4.03
CA GLN A 9 -4.70 -5.30 -4.57
C GLN A 9 -4.72 -6.47 -3.58
N ASN A 10 -3.62 -6.69 -2.87
CA ASN A 10 -3.55 -7.73 -1.83
C ASN A 10 -4.47 -7.42 -0.64
N ALA A 11 -4.56 -6.14 -0.24
CA ALA A 11 -5.52 -5.71 0.77
C ALA A 11 -6.96 -6.02 0.37
N ILE A 12 -7.35 -5.67 -0.86
CA ILE A 12 -8.69 -5.95 -1.40
C ILE A 12 -8.97 -7.46 -1.42
N ALA A 13 -7.99 -8.28 -1.82
CA ALA A 13 -8.11 -9.73 -1.82
C ALA A 13 -8.36 -10.27 -0.40
N GLU A 14 -7.61 -9.82 0.59
CA GLU A 14 -7.80 -10.25 1.99
C GLU A 14 -9.11 -9.75 2.59
N ARG A 15 -9.55 -8.52 2.29
CA ARG A 15 -10.89 -8.02 2.69
C ARG A 15 -11.99 -8.88 2.09
N SER A 16 -11.86 -9.27 0.82
CA SER A 16 -12.83 -10.12 0.13
C SER A 16 -12.86 -11.52 0.73
N ALA A 17 -11.69 -12.10 1.03
CA ALA A 17 -11.58 -13.38 1.70
C ALA A 17 -12.14 -13.35 3.14
N ALA A 18 -11.90 -12.27 3.89
CA ALA A 18 -12.46 -12.09 5.23
C ALA A 18 -14.00 -12.07 5.23
N ARG A 19 -14.61 -11.42 4.23
CA ARG A 19 -16.09 -11.40 4.07
C ARG A 19 -16.69 -12.79 3.84
N GLN A 20 -15.94 -13.67 3.19
CA GLN A 20 -16.38 -15.05 2.90
C GLN A 20 -16.02 -16.04 4.03
N GLU A 21 -15.15 -15.64 4.95
CA GLU A 21 -14.67 -16.51 6.03
C GLU A 21 -15.72 -16.66 7.13
N SER A 22 -16.08 -17.90 7.43
CA SER A 22 -17.10 -18.25 8.43
C SER A 22 -16.52 -18.38 9.83
N LEU A 23 -15.22 -18.70 9.96
CA LEU A 23 -14.56 -18.87 11.25
C LEU A 23 -14.08 -17.52 11.79
N PRO A 24 -14.59 -17.04 12.95
CA PRO A 24 -14.30 -15.68 13.43
C PRO A 24 -12.80 -15.40 13.62
N LYS A 25 -12.03 -16.37 14.13
CA LYS A 25 -10.58 -16.22 14.32
C LYS A 25 -9.83 -16.06 12.99
N ARG A 26 -10.23 -16.82 11.96
CA ARG A 26 -9.62 -16.72 10.63
C ARG A 26 -10.02 -15.41 9.95
N ARG A 27 -11.28 -14.99 10.10
CA ARG A 27 -11.75 -13.69 9.60
C ARG A 27 -10.91 -12.55 10.18
N GLN A 28 -10.73 -12.53 11.50
CA GLN A 28 -9.92 -11.52 12.17
C GLN A 28 -8.45 -11.54 11.70
N GLN A 29 -7.88 -12.72 11.46
CA GLN A 29 -6.53 -12.83 10.90
C GLN A 29 -6.45 -12.18 9.51
N ARG A 30 -7.43 -12.44 8.65
CA ARG A 30 -7.49 -11.84 7.30
C ARG A 30 -7.69 -10.33 7.33
N GLU A 31 -8.56 -9.85 8.21
CA GLU A 31 -8.78 -8.41 8.42
C GLU A 31 -7.49 -7.70 8.84
N ARG A 32 -6.76 -8.26 9.82
CA ARG A 32 -5.44 -7.73 10.23
C ARG A 32 -4.40 -7.79 9.11
N SER A 33 -4.45 -8.83 8.28
CA SER A 33 -3.55 -8.92 7.11
C SER A 33 -3.89 -7.83 6.09
N ALA A 34 -5.18 -7.58 5.83
CA ALA A 34 -5.61 -6.51 4.94
C ALA A 34 -5.15 -5.14 5.45
N GLU A 35 -5.30 -4.87 6.76
CA GLU A 35 -4.83 -3.63 7.38
C GLU A 35 -3.32 -3.41 7.18
N ARG A 36 -2.51 -4.47 7.34
CA ARG A 36 -1.06 -4.39 7.09
C ARG A 36 -0.73 -4.10 5.62
N TRP A 37 -1.45 -4.72 4.69
CA TRP A 37 -1.29 -4.43 3.26
C TRP A 37 -1.65 -2.96 2.96
N GLU A 38 -2.73 -2.44 3.54
CA GLU A 38 -3.14 -1.04 3.39
C GLU A 38 -2.09 -0.07 3.98
N GLU A 39 -1.48 -0.41 5.12
CA GLU A 39 -0.39 0.37 5.71
C GLU A 39 0.84 0.40 4.79
N MET A 40 1.25 -0.74 4.24
CA MET A 40 2.36 -0.81 3.28
C MET A 40 2.06 -0.05 1.99
N ALA A 41 0.81 -0.08 1.52
CA ALA A 41 0.38 0.72 0.38
C ALA A 41 0.59 2.22 0.64
N ARG A 42 0.10 2.73 1.78
CA ARG A 42 0.28 4.13 2.17
C ARG A 42 1.75 4.51 2.30
N ALA A 43 2.58 3.65 2.87
CA ALA A 43 4.01 3.89 2.99
C ALA A 43 4.71 3.94 1.62
N ALA A 44 4.30 3.08 0.69
CA ALA A 44 4.81 3.08 -0.68
C ALA A 44 4.41 4.36 -1.43
N GLU A 45 3.15 4.79 -1.33
CA GLU A 45 2.66 6.04 -1.95
C GLU A 45 3.44 7.26 -1.44
N GLU A 46 3.65 7.34 -0.12
CA GLU A 46 4.42 8.46 0.45
C GLU A 46 5.89 8.43 0.01
N THR A 47 6.48 7.25 -0.13
CA THR A 47 7.84 7.10 -0.65
C THR A 47 7.93 7.55 -2.11
N GLU A 48 7.00 7.09 -2.96
CA GLU A 48 6.92 7.50 -4.36
C GLU A 48 6.74 9.03 -4.49
N ARG A 49 5.88 9.63 -3.67
CA ARG A 49 5.67 11.09 -3.62
C ARG A 49 6.93 11.85 -3.25
N ARG A 50 7.64 11.42 -2.20
CA ARG A 50 8.89 12.05 -1.75
C ARG A 50 9.99 11.94 -2.80
N THR A 51 10.12 10.78 -3.44
CA THR A 51 11.09 10.57 -4.51
C THR A 51 10.85 11.53 -5.67
N ALA A 52 9.60 11.70 -6.11
CA ALA A 52 9.25 12.64 -7.18
C ALA A 52 9.62 14.09 -6.83
N ILE A 53 9.36 14.52 -5.58
CA ILE A 53 9.74 15.85 -5.10
C ILE A 53 11.26 16.03 -5.10
N ASN A 54 12.00 15.05 -4.57
CA ASN A 54 13.46 15.12 -4.49
C ASN A 54 14.10 15.15 -5.88
N GLU A 55 13.58 14.36 -6.83
CA GLU A 55 14.03 14.38 -8.21
C GLU A 55 13.76 15.72 -8.90
N ALA A 56 12.58 16.30 -8.70
CA ALA A 56 12.24 17.61 -9.23
C ALA A 56 13.15 18.71 -8.67
N GLN A 57 13.41 18.69 -7.35
CA GLN A 57 14.33 19.63 -6.70
C GLN A 57 15.76 19.47 -7.22
N LYS A 58 16.23 18.23 -7.43
CA LYS A 58 17.55 17.97 -8.00
C LYS A 58 17.68 18.56 -9.40
N ARG A 59 16.70 18.30 -10.28
CA ARG A 59 16.67 18.86 -11.64
C ARG A 59 16.64 20.39 -11.64
N ALA A 60 15.88 21.00 -10.72
CA ALA A 60 15.83 22.47 -10.60
C ALA A 60 17.20 23.07 -10.20
N ARG A 61 17.94 22.40 -9.30
CA ARG A 61 19.30 22.82 -8.91
C ARG A 61 20.33 22.62 -10.01
N GLU A 62 20.16 21.62 -10.87
CA GLU A 62 21.08 21.36 -11.99
C GLU A 62 20.88 22.35 -13.16
N LEU A 63 19.71 23.02 -13.22
CA LEU A 63 19.36 23.99 -14.26
C LEU A 63 19.60 25.46 -13.85
N SER A 64 19.89 25.71 -12.57
CA SER A 64 20.21 27.03 -12.00
C SER A 64 21.71 27.28 -11.98
#